data_AF-A0A2K8Z0A9-F1
#
_entry.id   AF-A0A2K8Z0A9-F1
#
_cell.length_a   1.000
_cell.length_b   1.000
_cell.length_c   1.000
_cell.angle_alpha   90.00
_cell.angle_beta   90.00
_cell.angle_gamma   90.00
#
_symmetry.space_group_name_H-M   'P 1'
#
loop_
_entity.id
_entity.type
_entity.pdbx_description
1 polymer ?
#
loop_
_entity_poly.entity_id
_entity_poly.type
_entity_poly.pdbx_seq_one_letter_code
_entity_poly.pdbx_strand_id
1 'polypeptide(L)'
;MKTETIFDLLTTAVNEVITEPWTIAELNIRYLASTNDAECDGTYLDASGDVQVLSTEFPDEVIDVLPELFTNRASEGNPPANSIQMTVSAQGRFAVDYEWDQEIQDEDDHFTKGGTVKDWLQIRKDKYGYSPEVD
;
A
#
# COMPACT_ATOMS: atom_id res chain seq x y z
N MET A 1 11.03 11.81 7.65
CA MET A 1 12.07 11.17 6.80
C MET A 1 11.87 11.61 5.35
N LYS A 2 12.89 11.57 4.48
CA LYS A 2 12.71 11.88 3.05
C LYS A 2 12.11 10.68 2.32
N THR A 3 11.27 10.93 1.32
CA THR A 3 10.61 9.93 0.46
C THR A 3 11.57 8.86 -0.07
N GLU A 4 12.71 9.26 -0.64
CA GLU A 4 13.73 8.33 -1.16
C GLU A 4 14.26 7.37 -0.09
N THR A 5 14.49 7.87 1.13
CA THR A 5 14.97 7.04 2.24
C THR A 5 13.96 5.99 2.67
N ILE A 6 12.66 6.30 2.59
CA ILE A 6 11.60 5.33 2.92
C ILE A 6 11.56 4.22 1.85
N PHE A 7 11.72 4.57 0.56
CA PHE A 7 11.80 3.56 -0.50
C PHE A 7 13.05 2.68 -0.40
N ASP A 8 14.19 3.25 0.01
CA ASP A 8 15.40 2.46 0.27
C ASP A 8 15.20 1.48 1.45
N LEU A 9 14.52 1.92 2.52
CA LEU A 9 14.17 1.06 3.65
C LEU A 9 13.25 -0.09 3.22
N LEU A 10 12.19 0.20 2.46
CA LEU A 10 11.28 -0.83 1.94
C LEU A 10 11.99 -1.81 1.02
N THR A 11 12.84 -1.31 0.13
CA THR A 11 13.65 -2.16 -0.76
C THR A 11 14.54 -3.09 0.06
N THR A 12 15.14 -2.59 1.14
CA THR A 12 15.98 -3.39 2.03
C THR A 12 15.15 -4.45 2.76
N ALA A 13 14.01 -4.07 3.34
CA ALA A 13 13.11 -5.00 4.04
C ALA A 13 12.60 -6.13 3.12
N VAL A 14 12.23 -5.82 1.88
CA VAL A 14 11.85 -6.84 0.87
C VAL A 14 12.99 -7.82 0.62
N ASN A 15 14.21 -7.33 0.44
CA ASN A 15 15.38 -8.20 0.19
C ASN A 15 15.76 -9.05 1.40
N GLU A 16 15.46 -8.60 2.62
CA GLU A 16 15.70 -9.37 3.84
C GLU A 16 14.63 -10.43 4.09
N VAL A 17 13.38 -10.14 3.73
CA VAL A 17 12.25 -11.07 3.87
C VAL A 17 12.30 -12.20 2.83
N ILE A 18 12.57 -11.87 1.56
CA ILE A 18 12.64 -12.89 0.51
C ILE A 18 14.04 -13.53 0.50
N THR A 19 14.18 -14.66 1.18
CA THR A 19 15.47 -15.37 1.32
C THR A 19 15.78 -16.32 0.15
N GLU A 20 14.80 -16.60 -0.71
CA GLU A 20 14.92 -17.48 -1.86
C GLU A 20 15.11 -16.72 -3.18
N PRO A 21 15.54 -17.37 -4.28
CA PRO A 21 15.69 -16.69 -5.56
C PRO A 21 14.36 -16.12 -6.09
N TRP A 22 14.33 -14.81 -6.35
CA TRP A 22 13.17 -14.07 -6.88
C TRP A 22 13.60 -13.08 -7.97
N THR A 23 12.62 -12.48 -8.66
CA THR A 23 12.89 -11.54 -9.76
C THR A 23 12.33 -10.14 -9.51
N ILE A 24 11.02 -10.05 -9.29
CA ILE A 24 10.27 -8.82 -9.06
C ILE A 24 9.34 -9.02 -7.86
N ALA A 25 9.21 -8.00 -7.03
CA ALA A 25 8.24 -7.90 -5.95
C ALA A 25 7.39 -6.65 -6.17
N GLU A 26 6.11 -6.75 -5.89
CA GLU A 26 5.14 -5.67 -5.97
C GLU A 26 4.58 -5.44 -4.57
N LEU A 27 4.70 -4.21 -4.08
CA LEU A 27 4.11 -3.76 -2.83
C LEU A 27 2.97 -2.80 -3.15
N ASN A 28 1.82 -2.99 -2.51
CA ASN A 28 0.73 -2.03 -2.49
C ASN A 28 0.67 -1.40 -1.10
N ILE A 29 0.83 -0.09 -1.05
CA ILE A 29 0.80 0.69 0.18
C ILE A 29 -0.45 1.55 0.14
N ARG A 30 -1.31 1.43 1.15
CA ARG A 30 -2.57 2.18 1.26
C ARG A 30 -2.52 3.07 2.48
N TYR A 31 -2.84 4.35 2.30
CA TYR A 31 -3.00 5.26 3.42
C TYR A 31 -4.37 5.06 4.07
N LEU A 32 -4.39 5.00 5.40
CA LEU A 32 -5.61 4.96 6.21
C LEU A 32 -5.76 6.30 6.94
N ALA A 33 -6.58 7.19 6.39
CA ALA A 33 -6.74 8.53 6.97
C ALA A 33 -7.38 8.50 8.38
N SER A 34 -8.19 7.47 8.67
CA SER A 34 -8.90 7.34 9.94
C SER A 34 -7.98 7.05 11.14
N THR A 35 -6.90 6.30 10.92
CA THR A 35 -5.90 5.94 11.93
C THR A 35 -4.60 6.74 11.79
N ASN A 36 -4.45 7.48 10.68
CA ASN A 36 -3.21 8.10 10.26
C ASN A 36 -2.07 7.05 10.17
N ASP A 37 -2.41 5.91 9.59
CA ASP A 37 -1.52 4.76 9.41
C ASP A 37 -1.44 4.38 7.92
N ALA A 38 -0.64 3.38 7.58
CA ALA A 38 -0.60 2.82 6.25
C ALA A 38 -0.53 1.28 6.30
N GLU A 39 -1.35 0.65 5.47
CA GLU A 39 -1.31 -0.79 5.25
C GLU A 39 -0.38 -1.11 4.08
N CYS A 40 0.30 -2.25 4.16
CA CYS A 40 1.17 -2.75 3.13
C CYS A 40 0.88 -4.23 2.87
N ASP A 41 0.58 -4.56 1.62
CA ASP A 41 0.51 -5.92 1.11
C ASP A 41 1.45 -6.08 -0.09
N GLY A 42 1.77 -7.31 -0.44
CA GLY A 42 2.61 -7.52 -1.60
C GLY A 42 2.66 -8.94 -2.11
N THR A 43 3.21 -9.06 -3.32
CA THR A 43 3.51 -10.34 -3.96
C THR A 43 4.90 -10.28 -4.58
N TYR A 44 5.47 -11.44 -4.90
CA TYR A 44 6.70 -11.51 -5.67
C TYR A 44 6.70 -12.69 -6.62
N LEU A 45 7.53 -12.62 -7.65
CA LEU A 45 7.77 -13.70 -8.59
C LEU A 45 9.01 -14.48 -8.15
N ASP A 46 8.84 -15.76 -7.86
CA ASP A 46 9.95 -16.67 -7.59
C ASP A 46 10.80 -16.93 -8.87
N ALA A 47 11.87 -17.73 -8.74
CA ALA A 47 12.73 -18.06 -9.87
C ALA A 47 12.04 -18.85 -11.00
N SER A 48 10.89 -19.48 -10.74
CA SER A 48 10.07 -20.14 -11.76
C SER A 48 9.15 -19.15 -12.47
N GLY A 49 8.97 -17.95 -11.91
CA GLY A 49 8.03 -16.94 -12.38
C GLY A 49 6.63 -17.13 -11.81
N ASP A 50 6.47 -17.95 -10.77
CA ASP A 50 5.20 -18.14 -10.09
C ASP A 50 4.99 -17.04 -9.04
N VAL A 51 3.74 -16.58 -8.90
CA VAL A 51 3.37 -15.53 -7.95
C VAL A 51 3.29 -16.12 -6.54
N GLN A 52 4.04 -15.52 -5.63
CA GLN A 52 4.07 -15.84 -4.21
C GLN A 52 3.59 -14.64 -3.40
N VAL A 53 2.98 -14.90 -2.24
CA VAL A 53 2.60 -13.83 -1.29
C VAL A 53 3.87 -13.35 -0.59
N LEU A 54 4.07 -12.03 -0.57
CA LEU A 54 5.14 -11.42 0.19
C LEU A 54 4.68 -11.23 1.63
N SER A 55 5.46 -11.71 2.61
CA SER A 55 5.24 -11.33 4.00
C SER A 55 5.55 -9.85 4.17
N THR A 56 4.56 -9.06 4.61
CA THR A 56 4.73 -7.64 4.94
C THR A 56 4.86 -7.41 6.45
N GLU A 57 5.26 -8.45 7.20
CA GLU A 57 5.71 -8.34 8.60
C GLU A 57 7.08 -7.66 8.69
N PHE A 58 7.19 -6.44 8.16
CA PHE A 58 8.39 -5.63 8.21
C PHE A 58 8.62 -5.11 9.63
N PRO A 59 9.87 -4.71 9.97
CA PRO A 59 10.16 -4.05 11.24
C PRO A 59 9.27 -2.83 11.46
N ASP A 60 8.87 -2.59 12.72
CA ASP A 60 8.02 -1.44 13.09
C ASP A 60 8.57 -0.11 12.55
N GLU A 61 9.90 0.07 12.53
CA GLU A 61 10.54 1.28 11.99
C GLU A 61 10.29 1.51 10.49
N VAL A 62 9.96 0.46 9.73
CA VAL A 62 9.57 0.55 8.31
C VAL A 62 8.08 0.87 8.20
N ILE A 63 7.25 0.21 9.00
CA ILE A 63 5.79 0.40 9.00
C ILE A 63 5.42 1.81 9.47
N ASP A 64 6.00 2.28 10.57
CA ASP A 64 5.72 3.58 11.19
C ASP A 64 5.99 4.77 10.26
N VAL A 65 6.87 4.62 9.26
CA VAL A 65 7.24 5.68 8.32
C VAL A 65 6.47 5.62 7.00
N LEU A 66 5.69 4.57 6.73
CA LEU A 66 4.89 4.45 5.51
C LEU A 66 3.88 5.61 5.32
N PRO A 67 3.16 6.09 6.36
CA PRO A 67 2.29 7.25 6.24
C PRO A 67 3.01 8.51 5.75
N GLU A 68 4.31 8.63 6.02
CA GLU A 68 5.10 9.77 5.59
C GLU A 68 5.22 9.86 4.07
N LEU A 69 5.10 8.76 3.32
CA LEU A 69 5.10 8.79 1.85
C LEU A 69 4.00 9.69 1.28
N PHE A 70 2.82 9.63 1.89
CA PHE A 70 1.64 10.39 1.46
C PHE A 70 1.74 11.87 1.89
N THR A 71 2.19 12.11 3.13
CA THR A 71 2.35 13.48 3.64
C THR A 71 3.52 14.21 2.97
N ASN A 72 4.62 13.53 2.64
CA ASN A 72 5.73 14.09 1.88
C ASN A 72 5.29 14.49 0.48
N ARG A 73 4.55 13.62 -0.23
CA ARG A 73 4.02 13.92 -1.57
C ARG A 73 3.17 15.21 -1.57
N ALA A 74 2.26 15.35 -0.60
CA ALA A 74 1.46 16.55 -0.44
C ALA A 74 2.32 17.79 -0.14
N SER A 75 3.33 17.65 0.73
CA SER A 75 4.25 18.73 1.10
C SER A 75 5.16 19.18 -0.06
N GLU A 76 5.47 18.28 -0.98
CA GLU A 76 6.23 18.54 -2.21
C GLU A 76 5.37 19.19 -3.32
N GLY A 77 4.07 19.38 -3.08
CA GLY A 77 3.15 20.00 -4.03
C GLY A 77 2.69 19.07 -5.16
N ASN A 78 2.90 17.77 -5.01
CA ASN A 78 2.40 16.77 -5.97
C ASN A 78 0.89 16.51 -5.74
N PRO A 79 0.17 16.00 -6.75
CA PRO A 79 -1.23 15.56 -6.57
C PRO A 79 -1.33 14.53 -5.45
N PRO A 80 -2.38 14.56 -4.62
CA PRO A 80 -2.55 13.60 -3.54
C PRO A 80 -2.67 12.18 -4.10
N ALA A 81 -2.30 11.21 -3.28
CA ALA A 81 -2.47 9.79 -3.52
C ALA A 81 -2.98 9.16 -2.22
N ASN A 82 -3.74 8.08 -2.33
CA ASN A 82 -4.13 7.23 -1.19
C ASN A 82 -3.71 5.77 -1.40
N SER A 83 -3.14 5.46 -2.56
CA SER A 83 -2.43 4.21 -2.82
C SER A 83 -1.11 4.47 -3.55
N ILE A 84 -0.10 3.66 -3.23
CA ILE A 84 1.21 3.65 -3.86
C ILE A 84 1.52 2.21 -4.24
N GLN A 85 1.81 1.96 -5.52
CA GLN A 85 2.34 0.69 -5.97
C GLN A 85 3.86 0.83 -6.14
N MET A 86 4.62 0.01 -5.44
CA MET A 86 6.07 -0.03 -5.55
C MET A 86 6.52 -1.36 -6.13
N THR A 87 7.21 -1.30 -7.27
CA THR A 87 7.85 -2.47 -7.88
C THR A 87 9.31 -2.50 -7.46
N VAL A 88 9.77 -3.61 -6.88
CA VAL A 88 11.16 -3.83 -6.46
C VAL A 88 11.74 -4.97 -7.30
N SER A 89 13.01 -4.84 -7.70
CA SER A 89 13.76 -5.91 -8.35
C SER A 89 14.75 -6.55 -7.38
N ALA A 90 15.11 -7.81 -7.62
CA ALA A 90 16.14 -8.52 -6.83
C ALA A 90 17.54 -7.86 -6.88
N GLN A 91 17.73 -6.85 -7.73
CA GLN A 91 18.96 -6.05 -7.82
C GLN A 91 18.91 -4.78 -6.96
N GLY A 92 17.84 -4.58 -6.20
CA GLY A 92 17.64 -3.39 -5.36
C GLY A 92 17.21 -2.14 -6.12
N ARG A 93 16.79 -2.27 -7.39
CA ARG A 93 16.14 -1.15 -8.11
C ARG A 93 14.65 -1.17 -7.82
N PHE A 94 14.05 0.01 -7.72
CA PHE A 94 12.62 0.16 -7.55
C PHE A 94 12.00 1.17 -8.51
N ALA A 95 10.70 1.05 -8.73
CA ALA A 95 9.84 2.00 -9.41
C ALA A 95 8.57 2.21 -8.57
N VAL A 96 7.97 3.39 -8.66
CA VAL A 96 6.83 3.78 -7.84
C VAL A 96 5.78 4.46 -8.69
N ASP A 97 4.56 3.96 -8.59
CA ASP A 97 3.35 4.53 -9.16
C ASP A 97 2.44 5.02 -8.04
N TYR A 98 1.81 6.17 -8.27
CA TYR A 98 0.95 6.84 -7.31
C TYR A 98 -0.47 6.86 -7.83
N GLU A 99 -1.41 6.39 -7.01
CA GLU A 99 -2.80 6.26 -7.39
C GLU A 99 -3.72 7.04 -6.44
N TRP A 100 -4.77 7.60 -7.04
CA TRP A 100 -5.89 8.17 -6.31
C TRP A 100 -7.12 7.32 -6.58
N ASP A 101 -7.56 6.61 -5.56
CA ASP A 101 -8.76 5.80 -5.59
C ASP A 101 -9.90 6.52 -4.85
N GLN A 102 -10.94 6.90 -5.59
CA GLN A 102 -12.08 7.61 -5.01
C GLN A 102 -12.90 6.72 -4.06
N GLU A 103 -12.93 5.41 -4.28
CA GLU A 103 -13.61 4.46 -3.40
C GLU A 103 -12.90 4.40 -2.04
N ILE A 104 -11.56 4.29 -2.04
CA ILE A 104 -10.76 4.34 -0.80
C ILE A 104 -10.96 5.68 -0.08
N GLN A 105 -10.94 6.80 -0.82
CA GLN A 105 -11.15 8.11 -0.20
C GLN A 105 -12.53 8.22 0.46
N ASP A 106 -13.58 7.73 -0.19
CA ASP A 106 -14.93 7.76 0.36
C ASP A 106 -15.08 6.82 1.57
N GLU A 107 -14.41 5.66 1.54
CA GLU A 107 -14.33 4.70 2.65
C GLU A 107 -13.76 5.37 3.89
N ASP A 108 -12.59 5.98 3.73
CA ASP A 108 -11.89 6.69 4.79
C ASP A 108 -12.71 7.86 5.34
N ASP A 109 -13.32 8.66 4.46
CA ASP A 109 -14.21 9.76 4.83
C ASP A 109 -15.41 9.27 5.65
N HIS A 110 -15.97 8.12 5.30
CA HIS A 110 -17.11 7.51 5.99
C HIS A 110 -16.73 7.05 7.39
N PHE A 111 -15.63 6.30 7.53
CA PHE A 111 -15.19 5.79 8.82
C PHE A 111 -14.66 6.90 9.74
N THR A 112 -13.99 7.91 9.20
CA THR A 112 -13.55 9.10 9.96
C THR A 112 -14.74 9.88 10.54
N LYS A 113 -15.90 9.86 9.88
CA LYS A 113 -17.14 10.48 10.35
C LYS A 113 -17.93 9.59 11.32
N GLY A 114 -17.38 8.44 11.73
CA GLY A 114 -18.01 7.48 12.64
C GLY A 114 -19.03 6.56 11.97
N GLY A 115 -18.94 6.40 10.64
CA GLY A 115 -19.79 5.49 9.88
C GLY A 115 -19.55 4.02 10.23
N THR A 116 -20.55 3.17 10.00
CA THR A 116 -20.44 1.72 10.25
C THR A 116 -20.06 0.95 8.99
N VAL A 117 -19.48 -0.24 9.16
CA VAL A 117 -19.17 -1.17 8.04
C VAL A 117 -20.42 -1.50 7.23
N LYS A 118 -21.56 -1.69 7.89
CA LYS A 118 -22.83 -1.98 7.22
C LYS A 118 -23.24 -0.85 6.27
N ASP A 119 -23.11 0.39 6.72
CA ASP A 119 -23.45 1.57 5.91
C ASP A 119 -22.46 1.72 4.75
N TRP A 120 -21.17 1.45 5.00
CA TRP A 120 -20.15 1.47 3.96
C TRP A 120 -20.44 0.44 2.85
N LEU A 121 -20.76 -0.80 3.20
CA LEU A 121 -21.10 -1.84 2.22
C LEU A 121 -22.29 -1.43 1.33
N GLN A 122 -23.27 -0.73 1.89
CA GLN A 122 -24.40 -0.21 1.12
C GLN A 122 -23.97 0.92 0.18
N ILE A 123 -23.21 1.90 0.66
CA ILE A 123 -22.65 3.00 -0.15
C ILE A 123 -21.80 2.44 -1.29
N ARG A 124 -20.91 1.50 -0.96
CA ARG A 124 -20.00 0.84 -1.88
C ARG A 124 -20.75 0.14 -3.00
N LYS A 125 -21.81 -0.60 -2.65
CA LYS A 125 -22.69 -1.25 -3.63
C LYS A 125 -23.42 -0.25 -4.52
N ASP A 126 -24.00 0.79 -3.94
CA ASP A 126 -24.81 1.75 -4.70
C ASP A 126 -23.97 2.66 -5.61
N LYS A 127 -22.74 2.99 -5.20
CA LYS A 127 -21.85 3.92 -5.91
C LYS A 127 -20.84 3.24 -6.84
N TYR A 128 -20.30 2.10 -6.45
CA TYR A 128 -19.22 1.39 -7.17
C TYR A 128 -19.66 0.05 -7.75
N GLY A 129 -20.89 -0.41 -7.46
CA GLY A 129 -21.44 -1.64 -8.03
C GLY A 129 -20.89 -2.93 -7.43
N TYR A 130 -20.04 -2.84 -6.40
CA TYR A 130 -19.48 -4.02 -5.74
C TYR A 130 -20.49 -4.63 -4.76
N SER A 131 -20.78 -5.91 -4.91
CA SER A 131 -21.42 -6.71 -3.86
C SER A 131 -20.39 -7.71 -3.37
N PRO A 132 -19.98 -7.69 -2.08
CA PRO A 132 -19.13 -8.75 -1.56
C PRO A 132 -19.87 -10.08 -1.77
N GLU A 133 -19.21 -11.04 -2.40
CA GLU A 133 -19.72 -12.41 -2.41
C GLU A 133 -19.80 -12.86 -0.94
N VAL A 134 -21.03 -13.07 -0.48
CA VAL A 134 -21.31 -13.73 0.79
C VAL A 134 -21.04 -15.21 0.56
N ASP A 135 -19.90 -15.69 1.05
CA ASP A 135 -19.73 -17.12 1.38
C ASP A 135 -20.36 -17.42 2.75
#